data_AF-A0A7S9WXB6-F1
#
_entry.id   AF-A0A7S9WXB6-F1
#
_cell.length_a   1.000
_cell.length_b   1.000
_cell.length_c   1.000
_cell.angle_alpha   90.00
_cell.angle_beta   90.00
_cell.angle_gamma   90.00
#
_symmetry.space_group_name_H-M   'P 1'
#
loop_
_entity.id
_entity.type
_entity.pdbx_description
1 polymer ?
#
loop_
_entity_poly.entity_id
_entity_poly.type
_entity_poly.pdbx_seq_one_letter_code
_entity_poly.pdbx_strand_id
1 'polypeptide(L)'
;MSYELKEIILKRVANLELALQKQAKKLNQKIINTNFYHDAKNLEKIGGVIGPELNEFLLSCALEYNKTHADKFDTFDNDVETLRGIWSAMSFSKSPEILDYLSTQVTRSVSHRSFAHRYIFEILRLQERAGRSHPLLAKLYDYYDGLQAKLPIYELLRRIGVSPADPYDFDISLNAVNFGYWFSNQGLSDDELAGKFHLEIRLFAPFVYDHTFEIELRNDAVPRARINFNDDGMSFLQELPKDILPCPDILNLKPFVDQAKSRFNVKFDLDDKDKTYFSLSKGLNRAKTLSWLREIFA
;
A
#
# COMPACT_ATOMS: atom_id res chain seq x y z
N MET A 1 -13.84 -19.48 -16.78
CA MET A 1 -13.40 -19.78 -15.40
C MET A 1 -12.14 -18.95 -15.16
N SER A 2 -12.21 -17.95 -14.28
CA SER A 2 -11.01 -17.26 -13.81
C SER A 2 -10.40 -18.16 -12.74
N TYR A 3 -9.26 -18.78 -13.01
CA TYR A 3 -8.53 -19.53 -11.98
C TYR A 3 -7.67 -18.52 -11.21
N GLU A 4 -7.76 -18.57 -9.89
CA GLU A 4 -6.82 -17.85 -9.03
C GLU A 4 -5.40 -18.39 -9.28
N LEU A 5 -4.38 -17.51 -9.25
CA LEU A 5 -3.00 -17.90 -9.51
C LEU A 5 -2.55 -19.00 -8.53
N LYS A 6 -2.97 -18.88 -7.27
CA LYS A 6 -2.81 -19.92 -6.24
C LYS A 6 -3.31 -21.29 -6.70
N GLU A 7 -4.49 -21.37 -7.30
CA GLU A 7 -5.06 -22.64 -7.77
C GLU A 7 -4.26 -23.24 -8.93
N ILE A 8 -3.82 -22.39 -9.87
CA ILE A 8 -2.95 -22.82 -10.98
C ILE A 8 -1.67 -23.46 -10.41
N ILE A 9 -1.03 -22.81 -9.45
CA ILE A 9 0.20 -23.33 -8.84
C ILE A 9 -0.07 -24.65 -8.12
N LEU A 10 -1.07 -24.70 -7.22
CA LEU A 10 -1.34 -25.90 -6.42
C LEU A 10 -1.67 -27.11 -7.30
N LYS A 11 -2.47 -26.91 -8.35
CA LYS A 11 -2.81 -27.96 -9.32
C LYS A 11 -1.58 -28.46 -10.07
N ARG A 12 -0.69 -27.56 -10.50
CA ARG A 12 0.48 -27.94 -11.28
C ARG A 12 1.61 -28.52 -10.43
N VAL A 13 1.73 -28.14 -9.15
CA VAL A 13 2.68 -28.75 -8.19
C VAL A 13 2.43 -30.25 -8.02
N ALA A 14 1.17 -30.71 -8.11
CA ALA A 14 0.83 -32.12 -8.01
C ALA A 14 1.48 -32.98 -9.12
N ASN A 15 1.79 -32.37 -10.27
CA ASN A 15 2.32 -33.04 -11.45
C ASN A 15 3.84 -32.90 -11.62
N LEU A 16 4.53 -32.26 -10.67
CA LEU A 16 5.99 -32.12 -10.70
C LEU A 16 6.68 -33.40 -10.25
N GLU A 17 7.91 -33.61 -10.72
CA GLU A 17 8.78 -34.65 -10.18
C GLU A 17 8.98 -34.49 -8.67
N LEU A 18 9.16 -35.62 -7.96
CA LEU A 18 9.12 -35.65 -6.49
C LEU A 18 10.10 -34.66 -5.83
N ALA A 19 11.30 -34.49 -6.39
CA ALA A 19 12.31 -33.57 -5.88
C ALA A 19 11.84 -32.11 -6.00
N LEU A 20 11.39 -31.71 -7.20
CA LEU A 20 10.90 -30.37 -7.48
C LEU A 20 9.60 -30.08 -6.74
N GLN A 21 8.71 -31.07 -6.62
CA GLN A 21 7.48 -30.96 -5.84
C GLN A 21 7.76 -30.63 -4.37
N LYS A 22 8.78 -31.26 -3.75
CA LYS A 22 9.16 -30.96 -2.36
C LYS A 22 9.63 -29.52 -2.21
N GLN A 23 10.44 -29.04 -3.15
CA GLN A 23 10.92 -27.65 -3.14
C GLN A 23 9.75 -26.67 -3.37
N ALA A 24 8.87 -26.95 -4.34
CA ALA A 24 7.69 -26.14 -4.63
C ALA A 24 6.73 -26.07 -3.42
N LYS A 25 6.52 -27.19 -2.71
CA LYS A 25 5.72 -27.20 -1.47
C LYS A 25 6.35 -26.33 -0.37
N LYS A 26 7.67 -26.39 -0.20
CA LYS A 26 8.40 -25.54 0.77
C LYS A 26 8.32 -24.05 0.39
N LEU A 27 8.36 -23.74 -0.90
CA LEU A 27 8.18 -22.38 -1.39
C LEU A 27 6.73 -21.91 -1.18
N ASN A 28 5.73 -22.72 -1.51
CA ASN A 28 4.32 -22.40 -1.32
C ASN A 28 3.97 -22.16 0.16
N GLN A 29 4.59 -22.92 1.07
CA GLN A 29 4.46 -22.64 2.51
C GLN A 29 4.96 -21.24 2.89
N LYS A 30 5.97 -20.73 2.19
CA LYS A 30 6.51 -19.39 2.42
C LYS A 30 5.69 -18.31 1.71
N ILE A 31 5.23 -18.53 0.49
CA ILE A 31 4.69 -17.44 -0.36
C ILE A 31 3.17 -17.50 -0.58
N ILE A 32 2.50 -18.64 -0.34
CA ILE A 32 1.07 -18.86 -0.66
C ILE A 32 0.22 -19.14 0.59
N ASN A 33 0.78 -19.88 1.55
CA ASN A 33 0.01 -20.41 2.69
C ASN A 33 0.11 -19.55 3.96
N THR A 34 1.05 -18.60 3.98
CA THR A 34 1.18 -17.60 5.05
C THR A 34 0.87 -16.26 4.44
N ASN A 35 0.07 -15.40 5.11
CA ASN A 35 -0.05 -13.99 4.78
C ASN A 35 1.36 -13.37 4.86
N PHE A 36 2.06 -13.38 3.73
CA PHE A 36 3.50 -13.19 3.69
C PHE A 36 3.78 -11.71 3.66
N TYR A 37 4.31 -11.19 4.76
CA TYR A 37 4.81 -9.82 4.76
C TYR A 37 6.16 -9.77 4.03
N HIS A 38 6.26 -8.93 3.00
CA HIS A 38 7.46 -8.79 2.20
C HIS A 38 8.51 -7.96 2.93
N ASP A 39 9.37 -8.64 3.69
CA ASP A 39 10.53 -8.04 4.37
C ASP A 39 11.84 -8.76 3.99
N ALA A 40 12.97 -8.18 4.38
CA ALA A 40 14.29 -8.72 4.06
C ALA A 40 14.49 -10.18 4.53
N LYS A 41 14.01 -10.52 5.74
CA LYS A 41 14.13 -11.86 6.33
C LYS A 41 13.34 -12.88 5.53
N ASN A 42 12.18 -12.48 5.06
CA ASN A 42 11.26 -13.29 4.30
C ASN A 42 11.73 -13.46 2.85
N LEU A 43 12.31 -12.43 2.23
CA LEU A 43 13.01 -12.57 0.94
C LEU A 43 14.19 -13.56 1.05
N GLU A 44 15.03 -13.44 2.08
CA GLU A 44 16.15 -14.37 2.29
C GLU A 44 15.68 -15.84 2.38
N LYS A 45 14.58 -16.09 3.09
CA LYS A 45 13.94 -17.41 3.18
C LYS A 45 13.46 -17.95 1.83
N ILE A 46 13.03 -17.08 0.90
CA ILE A 46 12.67 -17.46 -0.47
C ILE A 46 13.94 -17.78 -1.26
N GLY A 47 14.95 -16.92 -1.16
CA GLY A 47 16.23 -17.10 -1.83
C GLY A 47 16.92 -18.42 -1.50
N GLY A 48 16.78 -18.91 -0.26
CA GLY A 48 17.31 -20.22 0.17
C GLY A 48 16.52 -21.44 -0.33
N VAL A 49 15.45 -21.26 -1.11
CA VAL A 49 14.64 -22.36 -1.67
C VAL A 49 14.56 -22.29 -3.20
N ILE A 50 14.53 -21.08 -3.76
CA ILE A 50 14.36 -20.89 -5.20
C ILE A 50 15.59 -21.38 -5.99
N GLY A 51 15.33 -22.01 -7.14
CA GLY A 51 16.33 -22.49 -8.09
C GLY A 51 15.81 -22.35 -9.53
N PRO A 52 16.64 -22.63 -10.55
CA PRO A 52 16.28 -22.46 -11.96
C PRO A 52 14.97 -23.15 -12.36
N GLU A 53 14.80 -24.42 -12.01
CA GLU A 53 13.62 -25.22 -12.39
C GLU A 53 12.34 -24.73 -11.70
N LEU A 54 12.45 -24.29 -10.45
CA LEU A 54 11.32 -23.67 -9.76
C LEU A 54 10.96 -22.31 -10.37
N ASN A 55 11.96 -21.54 -10.78
CA ASN A 55 11.78 -20.27 -11.45
C ASN A 55 11.03 -20.44 -12.79
N GLU A 56 11.43 -21.41 -13.60
CA GLU A 56 10.73 -21.79 -14.84
C GLU A 56 9.30 -22.27 -14.56
N PHE A 57 9.11 -23.10 -13.53
CA PHE A 57 7.80 -23.55 -13.10
C PHE A 57 6.87 -22.38 -12.75
N LEU A 58 7.33 -21.46 -11.89
CA LEU A 58 6.56 -20.28 -11.49
C LEU A 58 6.28 -19.35 -12.66
N LEU A 59 7.26 -19.14 -13.55
CA LEU A 59 7.05 -18.39 -14.79
C LEU A 59 5.93 -19.00 -15.62
N SER A 60 5.95 -20.31 -15.83
CA SER A 60 4.90 -20.97 -16.59
C SER A 60 3.51 -20.84 -15.93
N CYS A 61 3.43 -20.79 -14.59
CA CYS A 61 2.17 -20.57 -13.88
C CYS A 61 1.69 -19.12 -14.02
N ALA A 62 2.60 -18.16 -13.91
CA ALA A 62 2.30 -16.75 -14.06
C ALA A 62 1.86 -16.41 -15.50
N LEU A 63 2.47 -17.04 -16.52
CA LEU A 63 2.06 -16.91 -17.91
C LEU A 63 0.67 -17.51 -18.16
N GLU A 64 0.35 -18.65 -17.55
CA GLU A 64 -1.00 -19.23 -17.63
C GLU A 64 -2.04 -18.29 -17.01
N TYR A 65 -1.74 -17.73 -15.83
CA TYR A 65 -2.61 -16.77 -15.15
C TYR A 65 -2.87 -15.51 -15.99
N ASN A 66 -1.82 -14.99 -16.63
CA ASN A 66 -1.91 -13.80 -17.48
C ASN A 66 -2.85 -13.99 -18.68
N LYS A 67 -3.11 -15.22 -19.16
CA LYS A 67 -4.03 -15.44 -20.29
C LYS A 67 -5.45 -14.92 -20.03
N THR A 68 -5.87 -14.85 -18.77
CA THR A 68 -7.19 -14.38 -18.36
C THR A 68 -7.15 -13.08 -17.56
N HIS A 69 -5.96 -12.61 -17.17
CA HIS A 69 -5.76 -11.43 -16.31
C HIS A 69 -4.92 -10.34 -16.97
N ALA A 70 -4.51 -10.51 -18.23
CA ALA A 70 -3.65 -9.55 -18.91
C ALA A 70 -4.19 -8.12 -18.78
N ASP A 71 -5.46 -7.89 -19.04
CA ASP A 71 -6.04 -6.53 -19.08
C ASP A 71 -6.72 -6.11 -17.78
N LYS A 72 -6.45 -6.85 -16.69
CA LYS A 72 -6.99 -6.56 -15.37
C LYS A 72 -5.97 -5.77 -14.54
N PHE A 73 -6.20 -4.46 -14.45
CA PHE A 73 -5.27 -3.54 -13.78
C PHE A 73 -5.63 -3.24 -12.33
N ASP A 74 -6.81 -3.68 -11.87
CA ASP A 74 -7.21 -3.49 -10.49
C ASP A 74 -6.65 -4.60 -9.59
N THR A 75 -6.20 -4.22 -8.39
CA THR A 75 -5.91 -5.13 -7.29
C THR A 75 -7.05 -6.09 -6.94
N PHE A 76 -8.32 -5.67 -7.04
CA PHE A 76 -9.49 -6.52 -6.75
C PHE A 76 -9.68 -7.65 -7.75
N ASP A 77 -9.16 -7.46 -8.96
CA ASP A 77 -9.24 -8.43 -10.05
C ASP A 77 -8.12 -9.46 -10.04
N ASN A 78 -7.12 -9.30 -9.16
CA ASN A 78 -5.87 -10.03 -9.18
C ASN A 78 -5.56 -10.74 -7.85
N ASP A 79 -4.91 -11.90 -7.93
CA ASP A 79 -4.34 -12.63 -6.80
C ASP A 79 -3.02 -11.95 -6.37
N VAL A 80 -3.14 -10.71 -5.87
CA VAL A 80 -2.01 -9.82 -5.58
C VAL A 80 -1.02 -10.47 -4.62
N GLU A 81 -1.50 -11.11 -3.56
CA GLU A 81 -0.64 -11.75 -2.57
C GLU A 81 0.19 -12.89 -3.19
N THR A 82 -0.41 -13.73 -4.02
CA THR A 82 0.34 -14.80 -4.71
C THR A 82 1.30 -14.22 -5.75
N LEU A 83 0.90 -13.17 -6.50
CA LEU A 83 1.76 -12.49 -7.47
C LEU A 83 3.00 -11.90 -6.80
N ARG A 84 2.84 -11.20 -5.67
CA ARG A 84 3.96 -10.65 -4.90
C ARG A 84 4.92 -11.76 -4.45
N GLY A 85 4.38 -12.90 -4.03
CA GLY A 85 5.15 -14.10 -3.71
C GLY A 85 5.99 -14.62 -4.88
N ILE A 86 5.38 -14.73 -6.06
CA ILE A 86 6.07 -15.13 -7.29
C ILE A 86 7.16 -14.12 -7.68
N TRP A 87 6.84 -12.82 -7.71
CA TRP A 87 7.82 -11.79 -8.08
C TRP A 87 9.00 -11.76 -7.10
N SER A 88 8.74 -12.05 -5.81
CA SER A 88 9.80 -12.20 -4.81
C SER A 88 10.73 -13.37 -5.16
N ALA A 89 10.20 -14.52 -5.58
CA ALA A 89 11.00 -15.65 -6.04
C ALA A 89 11.77 -15.33 -7.34
N MET A 90 11.08 -14.75 -8.32
CA MET A 90 11.66 -14.38 -9.61
C MET A 90 12.76 -13.32 -9.49
N SER A 91 12.72 -12.45 -8.48
CA SER A 91 13.74 -11.42 -8.26
C SER A 91 15.15 -11.96 -8.04
N PHE A 92 15.30 -13.26 -7.73
CA PHE A 92 16.59 -13.94 -7.59
C PHE A 92 17.13 -14.47 -8.92
N SER A 93 16.30 -14.52 -9.96
CA SER A 93 16.67 -15.06 -11.26
C SER A 93 17.42 -14.04 -12.11
N LYS A 94 18.33 -14.55 -12.95
CA LYS A 94 18.96 -13.80 -14.05
C LYS A 94 18.58 -14.37 -15.43
N SER A 95 17.63 -15.31 -15.50
CA SER A 95 17.19 -15.87 -16.78
C SER A 95 16.54 -14.78 -17.65
N PRO A 96 16.88 -14.71 -18.94
CA PRO A 96 16.31 -13.71 -19.85
C PRO A 96 14.77 -13.72 -19.87
N GLU A 97 14.15 -14.89 -19.81
CA GLU A 97 12.70 -15.07 -19.87
C GLU A 97 12.01 -14.47 -18.62
N ILE A 98 12.63 -14.61 -17.46
CA ILE A 98 12.10 -14.04 -16.20
C ILE A 98 12.31 -12.52 -16.17
N LEU A 99 13.47 -12.05 -16.63
CA LEU A 99 13.73 -10.62 -16.75
C LEU A 99 12.75 -9.95 -17.71
N ASP A 100 12.48 -10.58 -18.86
CA ASP A 100 11.50 -10.12 -19.84
C ASP A 100 10.08 -10.10 -19.27
N TYR A 101 9.69 -11.17 -18.56
CA TYR A 101 8.41 -11.24 -17.87
C TYR A 101 8.23 -10.09 -16.85
N LEU A 102 9.20 -9.90 -15.94
CA LEU A 102 9.14 -8.83 -14.94
C LEU A 102 9.15 -7.45 -15.60
N SER A 103 9.97 -7.26 -16.64
CA SER A 103 10.01 -6.03 -17.44
C SER A 103 8.64 -5.71 -18.06
N THR A 104 7.98 -6.73 -18.60
CA THR A 104 6.64 -6.64 -19.19
C THR A 104 5.62 -6.26 -18.13
N GLN A 105 5.62 -6.91 -16.96
CA GLN A 105 4.71 -6.56 -15.86
C GLN A 105 4.91 -5.11 -15.40
N VAL A 106 6.16 -4.69 -15.20
CA VAL A 106 6.49 -3.29 -14.82
C VAL A 106 6.02 -2.31 -15.89
N THR A 107 6.36 -2.54 -17.16
CA THR A 107 6.06 -1.60 -18.26
C THR A 107 4.56 -1.41 -18.44
N ARG A 108 3.81 -2.51 -18.43
CA ARG A 108 2.35 -2.49 -18.54
C ARG A 108 1.74 -1.80 -17.33
N SER A 109 2.18 -2.16 -16.13
CA SER A 109 1.67 -1.57 -14.91
C SER A 109 1.93 -0.07 -14.80
N VAL A 110 3.13 0.40 -15.17
CA VAL A 110 3.42 1.84 -15.27
C VAL A 110 2.51 2.54 -16.28
N SER A 111 2.30 1.95 -17.46
CA SER A 111 1.48 2.57 -18.52
C SER A 111 0.02 2.74 -18.12
N HIS A 112 -0.48 1.88 -17.24
CA HIS A 112 -1.84 1.90 -16.74
C HIS A 112 -1.97 2.44 -15.31
N ARG A 113 -0.88 2.95 -14.71
CA ARG A 113 -0.81 3.35 -13.30
C ARG A 113 -1.41 2.28 -12.39
N SER A 114 -0.94 1.04 -12.44
CA SER A 114 -1.53 -0.13 -11.76
C SER A 114 -0.65 -0.59 -10.56
N PHE A 115 -0.85 -1.80 -10.04
CA PHE A 115 -0.24 -2.25 -8.78
C PHE A 115 1.13 -2.93 -8.93
N ALA A 116 1.38 -3.62 -10.05
CA ALA A 116 2.56 -4.48 -10.19
C ALA A 116 3.89 -3.71 -10.09
N HIS A 117 3.99 -2.52 -10.71
CA HIS A 117 5.23 -1.74 -10.67
C HIS A 117 5.64 -1.36 -9.23
N ARG A 118 4.67 -1.10 -8.35
CA ARG A 118 4.93 -0.77 -6.94
C ARG A 118 5.47 -1.97 -6.18
N TYR A 119 4.80 -3.11 -6.25
CA TYR A 119 5.26 -4.29 -5.53
C TYR A 119 6.60 -4.82 -6.06
N ILE A 120 6.80 -4.83 -7.37
CA ILE A 120 8.09 -5.24 -7.95
C ILE A 120 9.19 -4.28 -7.49
N PHE A 121 8.93 -2.97 -7.47
CA PHE A 121 9.91 -2.00 -6.97
C PHE A 121 10.30 -2.24 -5.51
N GLU A 122 9.34 -2.43 -4.61
CA GLU A 122 9.61 -2.75 -3.20
C GLU A 122 10.48 -4.01 -3.06
N ILE A 123 10.13 -5.08 -3.77
CA ILE A 123 10.88 -6.34 -3.77
C ILE A 123 12.32 -6.11 -4.22
N LEU A 124 12.51 -5.39 -5.34
CA LEU A 124 13.85 -5.15 -5.88
C LEU A 124 14.69 -4.22 -5.00
N ARG A 125 14.09 -3.25 -4.33
CA ARG A 125 14.79 -2.41 -3.34
C ARG A 125 15.20 -3.20 -2.10
N LEU A 126 14.39 -4.16 -1.66
CA LEU A 126 14.79 -5.08 -0.59
C LEU A 126 15.98 -5.95 -1.00
N GLN A 127 16.03 -6.39 -2.27
CA GLN A 127 17.20 -7.08 -2.82
C GLN A 127 18.44 -6.18 -2.86
N GLU A 128 18.28 -4.92 -3.30
CA GLU A 128 19.37 -3.95 -3.36
C GLU A 128 19.97 -3.68 -1.97
N ARG A 129 19.11 -3.46 -0.96
CA ARG A 129 19.52 -3.29 0.45
C ARG A 129 20.26 -4.53 0.99
N ALA A 130 20.01 -5.72 0.42
CA ALA A 130 20.71 -6.96 0.70
C ALA A 130 21.98 -7.18 -0.17
N GLY A 131 22.42 -6.17 -0.93
CA GLY A 131 23.62 -6.22 -1.77
C GLY A 131 23.41 -6.87 -3.13
N ARG A 132 22.17 -7.08 -3.57
CA ARG A 132 21.83 -7.68 -4.87
C ARG A 132 21.23 -6.64 -5.81
N SER A 133 21.95 -6.32 -6.88
CA SER A 133 21.44 -5.44 -7.93
C SER A 133 20.55 -6.20 -8.92
N HIS A 134 19.48 -5.55 -9.39
CA HIS A 134 18.58 -6.08 -10.41
C HIS A 134 18.46 -5.07 -11.57
N PRO A 135 18.53 -5.51 -12.85
CA PRO A 135 18.61 -4.60 -14.00
C PRO A 135 17.36 -3.71 -14.17
N LEU A 136 16.19 -4.16 -13.71
CA LEU A 136 14.95 -3.35 -13.77
C LEU A 136 14.92 -2.18 -12.78
N LEU A 137 15.82 -2.16 -11.80
CA LEU A 137 15.73 -1.19 -10.71
C LEU A 137 15.98 0.24 -11.18
N ALA A 138 16.94 0.45 -12.11
CA ALA A 138 17.20 1.76 -12.70
C ALA A 138 15.96 2.35 -13.38
N LYS A 139 15.26 1.56 -14.19
CA LYS A 139 14.02 1.98 -14.86
C LYS A 139 12.92 2.38 -13.87
N LEU A 140 12.81 1.66 -12.75
CA LEU A 140 11.83 1.96 -11.72
C LEU A 140 12.22 3.23 -10.94
N TYR A 141 13.51 3.43 -10.64
CA TYR A 141 13.99 4.68 -10.06
C TYR A 141 13.66 5.87 -10.96
N ASP A 142 13.96 5.81 -12.26
CA ASP A 142 13.63 6.86 -13.23
C ASP A 142 12.12 7.20 -13.22
N TYR A 143 11.26 6.19 -13.12
CA TYR A 143 9.81 6.38 -13.03
C TYR A 143 9.41 7.13 -11.77
N TYR A 144 9.83 6.66 -10.58
CA TYR A 144 9.45 7.29 -9.32
C TYR A 144 10.11 8.66 -9.12
N ASP A 145 11.32 8.88 -9.61
CA ASP A 145 11.97 10.19 -9.63
C ASP A 145 11.18 11.16 -10.52
N GLY A 146 10.66 10.69 -11.65
CA GLY A 146 9.74 11.44 -12.50
C GLY A 146 8.41 11.81 -11.81
N LEU A 147 7.93 10.97 -10.89
CA LEU A 147 6.75 11.24 -10.07
C LEU A 147 7.02 12.28 -8.96
N GLN A 148 8.22 12.26 -8.37
CA GLN A 148 8.59 13.20 -7.30
C GLN A 148 8.42 14.66 -7.71
N ALA A 149 8.70 14.97 -8.98
CA ALA A 149 8.56 16.33 -9.52
C ALA A 149 7.09 16.77 -9.73
N LYS A 150 6.13 15.84 -9.69
CA LYS A 150 4.74 16.07 -10.12
C LYS A 150 3.73 15.91 -8.99
N LEU A 151 3.98 14.98 -8.07
CA LEU A 151 2.98 14.60 -7.07
C LEU A 151 2.92 15.62 -5.92
N PRO A 152 1.71 16.07 -5.51
CA PRO A 152 1.57 17.13 -4.51
C PRO A 152 2.19 16.79 -3.14
N ILE A 153 2.31 15.51 -2.80
CA ILE A 153 2.92 15.09 -1.53
C ILE A 153 4.37 15.60 -1.38
N TYR A 154 5.17 15.60 -2.45
CA TYR A 154 6.56 16.04 -2.35
C TYR A 154 6.67 17.57 -2.23
N GLU A 155 5.77 18.29 -2.88
CA GLU A 155 5.63 19.74 -2.69
C GLU A 155 5.16 20.07 -1.25
N LEU A 156 4.23 19.28 -0.69
CA LEU A 156 3.82 19.43 0.71
C LEU A 156 5.00 19.27 1.65
N LEU A 157 5.77 18.17 1.53
CA LEU A 157 6.94 17.90 2.38
C LEU A 157 7.94 19.07 2.31
N ARG A 158 8.17 19.62 1.11
CA ARG A 158 9.02 20.80 0.90
C ARG A 158 8.48 22.04 1.62
N ARG A 159 7.18 22.33 1.51
CA ARG A 159 6.53 23.49 2.16
C ARG A 159 6.64 23.44 3.68
N ILE A 160 6.45 22.27 4.28
CA ILE A 160 6.54 22.08 5.73
C ILE A 160 8.00 21.87 6.20
N GLY A 161 8.96 21.90 5.26
CA GLY A 161 10.39 21.83 5.55
C GLY A 161 10.84 20.48 6.12
N VAL A 162 10.23 19.38 5.67
CA VAL A 162 10.62 18.01 6.02
C VAL A 162 11.12 17.27 4.79
N SER A 163 12.01 16.30 5.01
CA SER A 163 12.52 15.43 3.95
C SER A 163 12.62 14.02 4.50
N PRO A 164 12.01 13.02 3.84
CA PRO A 164 12.11 11.64 4.28
C PRO A 164 13.54 11.14 4.08
N ALA A 165 13.98 10.20 4.92
CA ALA A 165 15.26 9.53 4.73
C ALA A 165 15.26 8.66 3.45
N ASP A 166 14.08 8.18 3.06
CA ASP A 166 13.85 7.39 1.86
C ASP A 166 12.63 7.98 1.11
N PRO A 167 12.82 8.63 -0.05
CA PRO A 167 11.74 9.30 -0.76
C PRO A 167 10.73 8.32 -1.40
N TYR A 168 11.03 7.03 -1.42
CA TYR A 168 10.18 5.99 -2.00
C TYR A 168 9.48 5.12 -0.94
N ASP A 169 9.74 5.40 0.35
CA ASP A 169 9.30 4.62 1.50
C ASP A 169 9.15 5.53 2.74
N PHE A 170 8.05 6.27 2.79
CA PHE A 170 7.65 7.06 3.95
C PHE A 170 6.14 7.04 4.14
N ASP A 171 5.71 7.24 5.39
CA ASP A 171 4.31 7.36 5.80
C ASP A 171 4.22 8.41 6.93
N ILE A 172 3.15 9.19 6.93
CA ILE A 172 2.71 10.10 7.98
C ILE A 172 1.26 9.72 8.26
N SER A 173 0.96 9.28 9.48
CA SER A 173 -0.38 8.89 9.88
C SER A 173 -0.83 9.68 11.10
N LEU A 174 -2.02 10.25 10.99
CA LEU A 174 -2.77 10.88 12.07
C LEU A 174 -4.09 10.14 12.22
N ASN A 175 -4.37 9.68 13.43
CA ASN A 175 -5.68 9.19 13.86
C ASN A 175 -6.18 10.13 14.94
N ALA A 176 -7.38 10.70 14.78
CA ALA A 176 -7.98 11.61 15.73
C ALA A 176 -9.46 11.28 15.96
N VAL A 177 -9.89 11.32 17.21
CA VAL A 177 -11.31 11.25 17.58
C VAL A 177 -11.77 12.52 18.26
N ASN A 178 -13.07 12.79 18.19
CA ASN A 178 -13.65 13.96 18.84
C ASN A 178 -13.81 13.79 20.36
N PHE A 179 -14.00 12.57 20.85
CA PHE A 179 -13.95 12.23 22.28
C PHE A 179 -13.75 10.72 22.52
N GLY A 180 -13.54 10.36 23.79
CA GLY A 180 -13.17 9.01 24.19
C GLY A 180 -11.73 8.66 23.78
N TYR A 181 -11.44 7.37 23.68
CA TYR A 181 -10.12 6.89 23.27
C TYR A 181 -10.06 6.67 21.76
N TRP A 182 -8.96 7.08 21.12
CA TRP A 182 -8.76 6.85 19.69
C TRP A 182 -8.70 5.35 19.35
N PHE A 183 -8.20 4.52 20.26
CA PHE A 183 -8.02 3.08 20.06
C PHE A 183 -9.16 2.21 20.62
N SER A 184 -10.14 2.80 21.31
CA SER A 184 -11.17 2.02 22.00
C SER A 184 -12.50 2.76 22.13
N ASN A 185 -13.58 1.98 22.03
CA ASN A 185 -14.95 2.39 22.30
C ASN A 185 -15.42 2.00 23.70
N GLN A 186 -14.52 1.44 24.51
CA GLN A 186 -14.83 0.98 25.86
C GLN A 186 -15.28 2.13 26.76
N GLY A 187 -16.40 1.90 27.45
CA GLY A 187 -16.96 2.85 28.42
C GLY A 187 -17.87 3.91 27.80
N LEU A 188 -18.12 3.88 26.49
CA LEU A 188 -19.09 4.76 25.84
C LEU A 188 -20.48 4.11 25.83
N SER A 189 -21.50 4.91 26.13
CA SER A 189 -22.91 4.59 25.88
C SER A 189 -23.25 4.61 24.38
N ASP A 190 -24.41 4.09 24.00
CA ASP A 190 -24.86 4.08 22.59
C ASP A 190 -24.98 5.50 22.01
N ASP A 191 -25.45 6.47 22.81
CA ASP A 191 -25.54 7.88 22.41
C ASP A 191 -24.15 8.51 22.20
N GLU A 192 -23.18 8.15 23.04
CA GLU A 192 -21.79 8.55 22.90
C GLU A 192 -21.12 7.87 21.69
N LEU A 193 -21.43 6.60 21.40
CA LEU A 193 -20.95 5.97 20.17
C LEU A 193 -21.52 6.67 18.94
N ALA A 194 -22.79 7.10 18.98
CA ALA A 194 -23.44 7.80 17.88
C ALA A 194 -22.84 9.19 17.64
N GLY A 195 -22.31 9.82 18.68
CA GLY A 195 -21.59 11.09 18.58
C GLY A 195 -20.11 10.96 18.22
N LYS A 196 -19.52 9.75 18.26
CA LYS A 196 -18.07 9.58 18.09
C LYS A 196 -17.68 9.46 16.62
N PHE A 197 -16.78 10.34 16.21
CA PHE A 197 -16.18 10.37 14.88
C PHE A 197 -14.69 10.10 14.95
N HIS A 198 -14.22 9.34 13.97
CA HIS A 198 -12.82 9.04 13.71
C HIS A 198 -12.40 9.72 12.42
N LEU A 199 -11.32 10.49 12.48
CA LEU A 199 -10.65 11.06 11.32
C LEU A 199 -9.26 10.45 11.23
N GLU A 200 -9.01 9.73 10.14
CA GLU A 200 -7.69 9.20 9.79
C GLU A 200 -7.17 9.96 8.57
N ILE A 201 -5.94 10.48 8.68
CA ILE A 201 -5.20 11.10 7.58
C ILE A 201 -3.89 10.34 7.43
N ARG A 202 -3.68 9.74 6.27
CA ARG A 202 -2.44 9.05 5.89
C ARG A 202 -1.86 9.70 4.65
N LEU A 203 -0.58 10.05 4.71
CA LEU A 203 0.19 10.60 3.61
C LEU A 203 1.45 9.77 3.42
N PHE A 204 1.73 9.30 2.21
CA PHE A 204 2.78 8.31 1.99
C PHE A 204 3.47 8.49 0.64
N ALA A 205 4.63 7.82 0.50
CA ALA A 205 5.32 7.72 -0.78
C ALA A 205 4.42 7.05 -1.83
N PRO A 206 4.54 7.38 -3.13
CA PRO A 206 3.67 6.87 -4.18
C PRO A 206 3.52 5.34 -4.11
N PHE A 207 2.28 4.90 -3.97
CA PHE A 207 1.91 3.50 -3.83
C PHE A 207 1.20 2.98 -5.08
N VAL A 208 0.30 2.02 -4.92
CA VAL A 208 -0.56 1.51 -5.99
C VAL A 208 -1.40 2.67 -6.57
N TYR A 209 -1.58 2.66 -7.89
CA TYR A 209 -2.22 3.76 -8.63
C TYR A 209 -1.52 5.12 -8.51
N ASP A 210 -0.26 5.13 -8.07
CA ASP A 210 0.50 6.32 -7.67
C ASP A 210 -0.20 7.16 -6.59
N HIS A 211 -1.11 6.55 -5.81
CA HIS A 211 -1.74 7.23 -4.69
C HIS A 211 -0.71 7.64 -3.66
N THR A 212 -0.93 8.79 -3.04
CA THR A 212 -0.05 9.42 -2.06
C THR A 212 -0.77 9.77 -0.77
N PHE A 213 -2.10 9.61 -0.73
CA PHE A 213 -2.85 9.78 0.50
C PHE A 213 -4.10 8.92 0.61
N GLU A 214 -4.53 8.73 1.84
CA GLU A 214 -5.85 8.24 2.22
C GLU A 214 -6.38 9.11 3.36
N ILE A 215 -7.61 9.62 3.22
CA ILE A 215 -8.32 10.30 4.31
C ILE A 215 -9.63 9.58 4.53
N GLU A 216 -9.82 9.03 5.73
CA GLU A 216 -11.06 8.38 6.15
C GLU A 216 -11.72 9.21 7.26
N LEU A 217 -13.02 9.44 7.10
CA LEU A 217 -13.88 9.92 8.18
C LEU A 217 -14.97 8.89 8.42
N ARG A 218 -15.09 8.40 9.65
CA ARG A 218 -16.09 7.40 10.04
C ARG A 218 -16.80 7.77 11.35
N ASN A 219 -18.02 7.26 11.52
CA ASN A 219 -18.76 7.31 12.78
C ASN A 219 -18.75 5.92 13.44
N ASP A 220 -18.51 5.85 14.74
CA ASP A 220 -18.29 4.57 15.43
C ASP A 220 -19.58 3.84 15.84
N ALA A 221 -20.75 4.52 15.96
CA ALA A 221 -22.02 3.81 16.23
C ALA A 221 -22.48 2.97 15.05
N VAL A 222 -22.13 3.40 13.85
CA VAL A 222 -22.43 2.65 12.65
C VAL A 222 -21.10 2.29 12.01
N PRO A 223 -20.57 1.06 12.24
CA PRO A 223 -19.28 0.61 11.68
C PRO A 223 -19.14 0.72 10.15
N ARG A 224 -20.21 1.13 9.47
CA ARG A 224 -20.37 1.30 8.05
C ARG A 224 -20.48 2.77 7.62
N ALA A 225 -20.80 3.71 8.51
CA ALA A 225 -20.91 5.12 8.16
C ALA A 225 -19.52 5.72 7.99
N ARG A 226 -19.01 5.72 6.75
CA ARG A 226 -17.68 6.24 6.43
C ARG A 226 -17.60 6.85 5.03
N ILE A 227 -16.65 7.76 4.87
CA ILE A 227 -16.26 8.36 3.61
C ILE A 227 -14.74 8.34 3.50
N ASN A 228 -14.23 7.86 2.38
CA ASN A 228 -12.80 7.74 2.13
C ASN A 228 -12.44 8.56 0.89
N PHE A 229 -11.30 9.23 0.96
CA PHE A 229 -10.71 10.01 -0.11
C PHE A 229 -9.28 9.53 -0.40
N ASN A 230 -8.90 9.57 -1.67
CA ASN A 230 -7.53 9.40 -2.15
C ASN A 230 -7.28 10.36 -3.34
N ASP A 231 -6.16 10.18 -4.04
CA ASP A 231 -5.75 11.05 -5.15
C ASP A 231 -6.76 11.10 -6.32
N ASP A 232 -7.62 10.10 -6.48
CA ASP A 232 -8.68 10.06 -7.51
C ASP A 232 -10.02 10.66 -7.00
N GLY A 233 -10.03 11.18 -5.77
CA GLY A 233 -11.19 11.79 -5.13
C GLY A 233 -11.84 10.87 -4.11
N MET A 234 -13.18 10.84 -4.09
CA MET A 234 -13.92 9.99 -3.15
C MET A 234 -13.84 8.52 -3.60
N SER A 235 -13.12 7.70 -2.83
CA SER A 235 -12.91 6.28 -3.10
C SER A 235 -13.97 5.38 -2.48
N PHE A 236 -14.63 5.83 -1.41
CA PHE A 236 -15.69 5.08 -0.75
C PHE A 236 -16.70 6.01 -0.08
N LEU A 237 -17.97 5.63 -0.10
CA LEU A 237 -19.04 6.29 0.63
C LEU A 237 -20.05 5.26 1.12
N GLN A 238 -20.39 5.37 2.39
CA GLN A 238 -21.49 4.62 2.97
C GLN A 238 -22.13 5.46 4.08
N GLU A 239 -23.43 5.73 3.94
CA GLU A 239 -24.32 6.37 4.93
C GLU A 239 -23.98 7.80 5.39
N LEU A 240 -22.75 8.27 5.20
CA LEU A 240 -22.39 9.67 5.34
C LEU A 240 -22.81 10.47 4.11
N PRO A 241 -23.20 11.74 4.27
CA PRO A 241 -23.60 12.58 3.15
C PRO A 241 -22.37 13.07 2.34
N LYS A 242 -22.31 12.71 1.05
CA LYS A 242 -21.21 13.06 0.14
C LYS A 242 -21.23 14.50 -0.33
N ASP A 243 -22.42 15.03 -0.59
CA ASP A 243 -22.67 16.37 -1.14
C ASP A 243 -22.16 17.52 -0.26
N ILE A 244 -21.63 17.17 0.92
CA ILE A 244 -21.34 18.13 2.00
C ILE A 244 -19.85 18.20 2.34
N LEU A 245 -19.00 17.32 1.78
CA LEU A 245 -17.55 17.40 1.92
C LEU A 245 -16.89 17.50 0.55
N PRO A 246 -16.04 18.52 0.31
CA PRO A 246 -15.25 18.60 -0.91
C PRO A 246 -14.15 17.53 -0.89
N CYS A 247 -13.62 17.21 -2.07
CA CYS A 247 -12.38 16.46 -2.14
C CYS A 247 -11.26 17.22 -1.40
N PRO A 248 -10.50 16.57 -0.50
CA PRO A 248 -9.38 17.21 0.18
C PRO A 248 -8.29 17.62 -0.82
N ASP A 249 -7.74 18.82 -0.63
CA ASP A 249 -6.50 19.24 -1.25
C ASP A 249 -5.36 19.07 -0.23
N ILE A 250 -4.46 18.11 -0.46
CA ILE A 250 -3.38 17.83 0.49
C ILE A 250 -2.38 18.98 0.65
N LEU A 251 -2.31 19.90 -0.32
CA LEU A 251 -1.50 21.13 -0.20
C LEU A 251 -2.18 22.18 0.68
N ASN A 252 -3.49 22.05 0.92
CA ASN A 252 -4.30 22.95 1.72
C ASN A 252 -5.47 22.20 2.40
N LEU A 253 -5.17 21.37 3.41
CA LEU A 253 -6.18 20.54 4.08
C LEU A 253 -7.12 21.30 5.00
N LYS A 254 -6.79 22.54 5.39
CA LYS A 254 -7.55 23.30 6.39
C LYS A 254 -9.04 23.47 6.04
N PRO A 255 -9.42 23.89 4.81
CA PRO A 255 -10.83 24.01 4.43
C PRO A 255 -11.61 22.69 4.51
N PHE A 256 -10.97 21.55 4.22
CA PHE A 256 -11.60 20.23 4.37
C PHE A 256 -11.87 19.92 5.83
N VAL A 257 -10.86 20.09 6.70
CA VAL A 257 -10.97 19.83 8.14
C VAL A 257 -12.01 20.75 8.80
N ASP A 258 -12.04 22.03 8.45
CA ASP A 258 -13.01 22.99 8.98
C ASP A 258 -14.45 22.64 8.58
N GLN A 259 -14.66 22.18 7.34
CA GLN A 259 -15.96 21.71 6.87
C GLN A 259 -16.39 20.43 7.58
N ALA A 260 -15.49 19.46 7.78
CA ALA A 260 -15.79 18.26 8.56
C ALA A 260 -16.19 18.60 9.99
N LYS A 261 -15.42 19.45 10.68
CA LYS A 261 -15.74 19.93 12.04
C LYS A 261 -17.11 20.60 12.10
N SER A 262 -17.37 21.55 11.21
CA SER A 262 -18.64 22.29 11.18
C SER A 262 -19.82 21.37 10.88
N ARG A 263 -19.68 20.46 9.91
CA ARG A 263 -20.79 19.64 9.43
C ARG A 263 -21.24 18.58 10.44
N PHE A 264 -20.29 17.95 11.11
CA PHE A 264 -20.58 16.93 12.12
C PHE A 264 -20.64 17.50 13.53
N ASN A 265 -20.45 18.82 13.68
CA ASN A 265 -20.37 19.51 14.97
C ASN A 265 -19.35 18.85 15.91
N VAL A 266 -18.16 18.58 15.39
CA VAL A 266 -17.07 17.90 16.10
C VAL A 266 -15.84 18.78 16.25
N LYS A 267 -14.99 18.44 17.22
CA LYS A 267 -13.66 19.03 17.42
C LYS A 267 -12.67 17.90 17.60
N PHE A 268 -11.50 18.01 16.97
CA PHE A 268 -10.40 17.07 17.13
C PHE A 268 -9.28 17.77 17.89
N ASP A 269 -8.96 17.27 19.09
CA ASP A 269 -7.91 17.82 19.95
C ASP A 269 -6.61 17.03 19.73
N LEU A 270 -5.67 17.63 19.00
CA LEU A 270 -4.39 16.99 18.68
C LEU A 270 -3.41 16.98 19.86
N ASP A 271 -3.69 17.71 20.94
CA ASP A 271 -2.84 17.74 22.13
C ASP A 271 -3.24 16.68 23.16
N ASP A 272 -4.44 16.13 23.02
CA ASP A 272 -4.95 15.04 23.85
C ASP A 272 -4.50 13.66 23.30
N LYS A 273 -3.62 12.99 24.04
CA LYS A 273 -3.06 11.68 23.68
C LYS A 273 -4.07 10.53 23.77
N ASP A 274 -5.15 10.71 24.52
CA ASP A 274 -6.21 9.71 24.57
C ASP A 274 -7.06 9.79 23.30
N LYS A 275 -7.16 10.97 22.69
CA LYS A 275 -7.95 11.23 21.47
C LYS A 275 -7.16 11.21 20.17
N THR A 276 -5.84 11.28 20.24
CA THR A 276 -5.01 11.40 19.04
C THR A 276 -3.81 10.47 19.06
N TYR A 277 -3.57 9.80 17.94
CA TYR A 277 -2.34 9.08 17.65
C TYR A 277 -1.68 9.63 16.40
N PHE A 278 -0.38 9.92 16.52
CA PHE A 278 0.41 10.46 15.42
C PHE A 278 1.71 9.67 15.27
N SER A 279 1.90 9.08 14.09
CA SER A 279 3.09 8.33 13.69
C SER A 279 3.68 8.87 12.39
N LEU A 280 4.98 8.61 12.19
CA LEU A 280 5.70 8.97 10.98
C LEU A 280 6.85 7.99 10.75
N SER A 281 7.26 7.85 9.50
CA SER A 281 8.45 7.08 9.13
C SER A 281 9.73 7.71 9.68
N LYS A 282 10.73 6.86 9.91
CA LYS A 282 12.05 7.27 10.39
C LYS A 282 12.66 8.34 9.48
N GLY A 283 13.21 9.40 10.08
CA GLY A 283 13.87 10.50 9.38
C GLY A 283 12.97 11.71 9.13
N LEU A 284 11.64 11.57 9.18
CA LEU A 284 10.73 12.72 9.12
C LEU A 284 10.76 13.51 10.44
N ASN A 285 10.79 14.85 10.34
CA ASN A 285 10.87 15.72 11.51
C ASN A 285 9.49 15.82 12.20
N ARG A 286 9.34 15.11 13.32
CA ARG A 286 8.10 15.07 14.11
C ARG A 286 7.58 16.44 14.52
N ALA A 287 8.46 17.34 14.95
CA ALA A 287 8.04 18.65 15.44
C ALA A 287 7.45 19.51 14.33
N LYS A 288 8.10 19.53 13.15
CA LYS A 288 7.61 20.29 11.99
C LYS A 288 6.28 19.73 11.47
N THR A 289 6.18 18.41 11.29
CA THR A 289 4.95 17.79 10.82
C THR A 289 3.79 17.99 11.81
N LEU A 290 4.04 17.86 13.12
CA LEU A 290 3.01 18.11 14.12
C LEU A 290 2.60 19.58 14.20
N SER A 291 3.54 20.52 14.03
CA SER A 291 3.23 21.96 13.96
C SER A 291 2.28 22.25 12.79
N TRP A 292 2.60 21.74 11.61
CA TRP A 292 1.74 21.86 10.42
C TRP A 292 0.35 21.25 10.63
N LEU A 293 0.25 20.06 11.23
CA LEU A 293 -1.04 19.45 11.57
C LEU A 293 -1.83 20.32 12.56
N ARG A 294 -1.18 20.89 13.58
CA ARG A 294 -1.84 21.79 14.54
C ARG A 294 -2.37 23.05 13.85
N GLU A 295 -1.66 23.61 12.87
CA GLU A 295 -2.14 24.76 12.09
C GLU A 295 -3.39 24.44 11.26
N ILE A 296 -3.47 23.23 10.68
CA ILE A 296 -4.66 22.75 9.97
C ILE A 296 -5.84 22.60 10.92
N PHE A 297 -5.59 22.10 12.13
CA PHE A 297 -6.61 21.74 13.13
C PHE A 297 -6.96 22.87 14.10
N ALA A 298 -6.27 24.01 14.08
CA ALA A 298 -6.65 25.23 14.80
C ALA A 298 -7.96 25.81 14.24
#